data_AF-A0A7Z0BA11-F1
#
_entry.id   AF-A0A7Z0BA11-F1
#
_cell.length_a   1.000
_cell.length_b   1.000
_cell.length_c   1.000
_cell.angle_alpha   90.00
_cell.angle_beta   90.00
_cell.angle_gamma   90.00
#
_symmetry.space_group_name_H-M   'P 1'
#
loop_
_entity.id
_entity.type
_entity.pdbx_description
1 polymer ?
#
loop_
_entity_poly.entity_id
_entity_poly.type
_entity_poly.pdbx_seq_one_letter_code
_entity_poly.pdbx_strand_id
1 'polypeptide(L)'
;MSTRARTDLLSAGRETTNAGRYSFIDVLRACAASVVLFQHGGEGAGWFSPDVGFGPWINFGQVGVLTFFLVSGFVIPLSLERAGSIKTFWKHRLFRIYPLYVAVLAYEIFAYFCGYGSSATSSVKNWPFFLTSHLLLVQEYIRQPHFVGQSWTLSLEFAWYGLLSLALLTKLNKKSILITAVAIIGLLSLSTLSLTMHVRIPIGRFGIMASCVAGLLFYRLHNKELQPRVSGAYLYCCCCRS
;
A
#
# COMPACT_ATOMS: atom_id res chain seq x y z
N MET A 1 11.34 41.02 -22.04
CA MET A 1 11.05 40.26 -20.80
C MET A 1 12.32 39.49 -20.43
N SER A 2 12.94 39.81 -19.29
CA SER A 2 14.23 39.23 -18.88
C SER A 2 14.14 37.72 -18.70
N THR A 3 15.17 36.99 -19.15
CA THR A 3 15.30 35.52 -19.05
C THR A 3 15.08 35.01 -17.63
N ARG A 4 15.41 35.82 -16.61
CA ARG A 4 15.24 35.55 -15.19
C ARG A 4 13.76 35.54 -14.75
N ALA A 5 12.97 36.50 -15.23
CA ALA A 5 11.53 36.54 -14.96
C ALA A 5 10.81 35.33 -15.56
N ARG A 6 11.30 34.82 -16.70
CA ARG A 6 10.75 33.61 -17.32
C ARG A 6 11.09 32.35 -16.52
N THR A 7 12.31 32.23 -15.97
CA THR A 7 12.68 31.09 -15.11
C THR A 7 11.90 31.08 -13.81
N ASP A 8 11.65 32.25 -13.21
CA ASP A 8 10.92 32.37 -11.94
C ASP A 8 9.42 32.04 -12.11
N LEU A 9 8.82 32.43 -13.25
CA LEU A 9 7.44 32.03 -13.57
C LEU A 9 7.32 30.53 -13.87
N LEU A 10 8.34 29.95 -14.52
CA LEU A 10 8.37 28.51 -14.81
C LEU A 10 8.60 27.66 -13.55
N SER A 11 9.43 28.12 -12.60
CA SER A 11 9.61 27.45 -11.31
C SER A 11 8.34 27.56 -10.46
N ALA A 12 7.72 28.75 -10.36
CA ALA A 12 6.47 28.94 -9.64
C ALA A 12 5.30 28.09 -10.21
N GLY A 13 5.19 28.00 -11.53
CA GLY A 13 4.21 27.12 -12.19
C GLY A 13 4.49 25.63 -11.95
N ARG A 14 5.75 25.23 -11.83
CA ARG A 14 6.15 23.84 -11.55
C ARG A 14 5.97 23.46 -10.06
N GLU A 15 6.10 24.41 -9.14
CA GLU A 15 5.87 24.17 -7.71
C GLU A 15 4.38 24.03 -7.39
N THR A 16 3.53 24.91 -7.93
CA THR A 16 2.08 24.88 -7.71
C THR A 16 1.43 23.60 -8.24
N THR A 17 1.83 23.14 -9.43
CA THR A 17 1.33 21.89 -10.03
C THR A 17 1.78 20.65 -9.26
N ASN A 18 3.01 20.64 -8.73
CA ASN A 18 3.50 19.54 -7.89
C ASN A 18 2.79 19.50 -6.53
N ALA A 19 2.62 20.66 -5.88
CA ALA A 19 1.90 20.76 -4.61
C ALA A 19 0.44 20.28 -4.74
N GLY A 20 -0.26 20.71 -5.80
CA GLY A 20 -1.63 20.26 -6.09
C GLY A 20 -1.73 18.75 -6.34
N ARG A 21 -0.77 18.17 -7.06
CA ARG A 21 -0.74 16.72 -7.31
C ARG A 21 -0.56 15.90 -6.03
N TYR A 22 0.29 16.34 -5.10
CA TYR A 22 0.50 15.64 -3.84
C TYR A 22 -0.70 15.77 -2.92
N SER A 23 -1.30 16.96 -2.86
CA SER A 23 -2.55 17.17 -2.16
C SER A 23 -3.65 16.24 -2.67
N PHE A 24 -3.79 16.09 -3.99
CA PHE A 24 -4.79 15.19 -4.58
C PHE A 24 -4.58 13.73 -4.18
N ILE A 25 -3.34 13.25 -4.22
CA ILE A 25 -2.98 11.88 -3.84
C ILE A 25 -3.25 11.63 -2.34
N ASP A 26 -2.89 12.58 -1.48
CA ASP A 26 -3.12 12.46 -0.04
C ASP A 26 -4.63 12.51 0.27
N VAL A 27 -5.41 13.31 -0.47
CA VAL A 27 -6.88 13.31 -0.41
C VAL A 27 -7.46 11.95 -0.82
N LEU A 28 -6.96 11.33 -1.90
CA LEU A 28 -7.41 9.99 -2.29
C LEU A 28 -7.14 8.94 -1.19
N ARG A 29 -5.99 9.03 -0.52
CA ARG A 29 -5.69 8.14 0.62
C ARG A 29 -6.62 8.42 1.80
N ALA A 30 -6.91 9.69 2.09
CA ALA A 30 -7.84 10.07 3.13
C ALA A 30 -9.25 9.54 2.85
N CYS A 31 -9.77 9.72 1.63
CA CYS A 31 -11.04 9.15 1.21
C CYS A 31 -11.08 7.62 1.36
N ALA A 32 -10.03 6.92 0.90
CA ALA A 32 -9.93 5.48 1.04
C ALA A 32 -9.95 5.03 2.51
N ALA A 33 -9.19 5.71 3.38
CA ALA A 33 -9.19 5.45 4.82
C ALA A 33 -10.55 5.75 5.47
N SER A 34 -11.22 6.83 5.07
CA SER A 34 -12.57 7.16 5.55
C SER A 34 -13.61 6.11 5.19
N VAL A 35 -13.52 5.53 3.99
CA VAL A 35 -14.40 4.41 3.58
C VAL A 35 -14.18 3.18 4.47
N VAL A 36 -12.92 2.87 4.81
CA VAL A 36 -12.59 1.77 5.73
C VAL A 36 -13.13 2.04 7.14
N LEU A 37 -12.97 3.27 7.64
CA LEU A 37 -13.52 3.69 8.94
C LEU A 37 -15.04 3.61 8.95
N PHE A 38 -15.70 4.02 7.86
CA PHE A 38 -17.15 3.93 7.72
C PHE A 38 -17.64 2.47 7.76
N GLN A 39 -16.96 1.57 7.04
CA GLN A 39 -17.28 0.14 7.08
C GLN A 39 -17.16 -0.41 8.51
N HIS A 40 -16.02 -0.21 9.18
CA HIS A 40 -15.81 -0.75 10.53
C HIS A 40 -16.74 -0.11 11.58
N GLY A 41 -17.01 1.19 11.46
CA GLY A 41 -17.99 1.88 12.31
C GLY A 41 -19.40 1.32 12.12
N GLY A 42 -19.82 1.10 10.87
CA GLY A 42 -21.12 0.52 10.57
C GLY A 42 -21.22 -0.97 10.93
N GLU A 43 -20.12 -1.74 10.88
CA GLU A 43 -20.06 -3.11 11.40
C GLU A 43 -20.30 -3.14 12.91
N GLY A 44 -19.66 -2.22 13.66
CA GLY A 44 -19.90 -2.05 15.09
C GLY A 44 -21.33 -1.58 15.42
N ALA A 45 -22.00 -0.88 14.50
CA ALA A 45 -23.37 -0.39 14.64
C ALA A 45 -24.43 -1.33 14.04
N GLY A 46 -24.04 -2.48 13.45
CA GLY A 46 -24.95 -3.46 12.85
C GLY A 46 -25.50 -3.12 11.46
N TRP A 47 -25.00 -2.06 10.80
CA TRP A 47 -25.47 -1.54 9.51
C TRP A 47 -25.17 -2.42 8.29
N PHE A 48 -24.35 -3.46 8.47
CA PHE A 48 -23.94 -4.38 7.41
C PHE A 48 -24.29 -5.82 7.74
N SER A 49 -25.27 -6.03 8.63
CA SER A 49 -25.78 -7.38 8.91
C SER A 49 -26.58 -7.90 7.69
N PRO A 50 -26.70 -9.23 7.51
CA PRO A 50 -27.39 -9.81 6.36
C PRO A 50 -28.86 -9.36 6.24
N ASP A 51 -29.48 -9.01 7.37
CA ASP A 51 -30.90 -8.72 7.50
C ASP A 51 -31.21 -7.21 7.44
N VAL A 52 -30.22 -6.33 7.64
CA VAL A 52 -30.37 -4.87 7.49
C VAL A 52 -29.12 -4.22 6.85
N GLY A 53 -29.32 -3.44 5.78
CA GLY A 53 -28.30 -2.56 5.20
C GLY A 53 -27.92 -2.83 3.74
N PHE A 54 -26.65 -2.54 3.40
CA PHE A 54 -26.11 -2.58 2.02
C PHE A 54 -25.91 -4.00 1.43
N GLY A 55 -26.34 -5.05 2.14
CA GLY A 55 -26.30 -6.45 1.68
C GLY A 55 -24.89 -7.05 1.50
N PRO A 56 -24.79 -8.34 1.15
CA PRO A 56 -23.51 -9.06 1.00
C PRO A 56 -22.72 -8.71 -0.27
N TRP A 57 -23.26 -7.84 -1.13
CA TRP A 57 -22.78 -7.63 -2.50
C TRP A 57 -21.60 -6.68 -2.59
N ILE A 58 -21.50 -5.68 -1.70
CA ILE A 58 -20.42 -4.69 -1.71
C ILE A 58 -19.84 -4.56 -0.31
N ASN A 59 -18.59 -4.98 -0.15
CA ASN A 59 -17.80 -4.72 1.04
C ASN A 59 -16.99 -3.44 0.85
N PHE A 60 -17.52 -2.31 1.36
CA PHE A 60 -16.88 -1.00 1.22
C PHE A 60 -15.48 -0.98 1.85
N GLY A 61 -15.28 -1.71 2.95
CA GLY A 61 -13.98 -1.86 3.59
C GLY A 61 -12.94 -2.47 2.64
N GLN A 62 -13.27 -3.55 1.94
CA GLN A 62 -12.36 -4.17 0.97
C GLN A 62 -12.01 -3.22 -0.19
N VAL A 63 -12.98 -2.48 -0.71
CA VAL A 63 -12.74 -1.48 -1.77
C VAL A 63 -11.80 -0.39 -1.25
N GLY A 64 -12.08 0.16 -0.06
CA GLY A 64 -11.24 1.17 0.57
C GLY A 64 -9.81 0.69 0.79
N VAL A 65 -9.62 -0.53 1.29
CA VAL A 65 -8.30 -1.15 1.46
C VAL A 65 -7.60 -1.30 0.11
N LEU A 66 -8.24 -1.89 -0.90
CA LEU A 66 -7.65 -2.06 -2.24
C LEU A 66 -7.23 -0.72 -2.85
N THR A 67 -8.06 0.31 -2.74
CA THR A 67 -7.73 1.66 -3.22
C THR A 67 -6.57 2.27 -2.45
N PHE A 68 -6.55 2.14 -1.11
CA PHE A 68 -5.45 2.66 -0.29
C PHE A 68 -4.11 2.03 -0.67
N PHE A 69 -4.08 0.72 -0.92
CA PHE A 69 -2.87 -0.01 -1.30
C PHE A 69 -2.46 0.25 -2.75
N LEU A 70 -3.40 0.37 -3.69
CA LEU A 70 -3.15 0.82 -5.06
C LEU A 70 -2.47 2.19 -5.08
N VAL A 71 -3.04 3.17 -4.37
CA VAL A 71 -2.47 4.52 -4.27
C VAL A 71 -1.10 4.49 -3.57
N SER A 72 -0.96 3.69 -2.51
CA SER A 72 0.32 3.51 -1.83
C SER A 72 1.39 2.94 -2.78
N GLY A 73 1.05 1.96 -3.62
CA GLY A 73 1.92 1.44 -4.68
C GLY A 73 2.46 2.50 -5.63
N PHE A 74 1.70 3.56 -5.90
CA PHE A 74 2.11 4.71 -6.71
C PHE A 74 3.00 5.70 -5.94
N VAL A 75 2.66 5.98 -4.67
CA VAL A 75 3.30 7.04 -3.87
C VAL A 75 4.66 6.63 -3.32
N ILE A 76 4.84 5.36 -3.01
CA ILE A 76 6.06 4.89 -2.35
C ILE A 76 7.30 5.03 -3.24
N PRO A 77 7.30 4.61 -4.52
CA PRO A 77 8.42 4.85 -5.43
C PRO A 77 8.77 6.35 -5.54
N LEU A 78 7.73 7.18 -5.70
CA LEU A 78 7.84 8.63 -5.77
C LEU A 78 8.46 9.23 -4.49
N SER A 79 8.07 8.74 -3.32
CA SER A 79 8.63 9.18 -2.04
C SER A 79 10.08 8.75 -1.87
N LEU A 80 10.47 7.61 -2.42
CA LEU A 80 11.82 7.09 -2.31
C LEU A 80 12.79 7.84 -3.22
N GLU A 81 12.37 8.19 -4.44
CA GLU A 81 13.14 9.06 -5.34
C GLU A 81 13.42 10.42 -4.69
N ARG A 82 12.44 11.00 -3.99
CA ARG A 82 12.64 12.25 -3.24
C ARG A 82 13.56 12.11 -2.03
N ALA A 83 13.48 10.98 -1.33
CA ALA A 83 14.32 10.76 -0.15
C ALA A 83 15.81 10.64 -0.53
N GLY A 84 16.13 10.35 -1.79
CA GLY A 84 17.49 10.24 -2.33
C GLY A 84 18.29 9.04 -1.80
N SER A 85 17.88 8.45 -0.68
CA SER A 85 18.47 7.25 -0.12
C SER A 85 17.42 6.37 0.58
N ILE A 86 17.63 5.06 0.49
CA ILE A 86 16.80 4.05 1.17
C ILE A 86 16.82 4.29 2.69
N LYS A 87 17.98 4.62 3.27
CA LYS A 87 18.11 4.90 4.72
C LYS A 87 17.23 6.07 5.15
N THR A 88 17.23 7.17 4.41
CA THR A 88 16.37 8.33 4.70
C THR A 88 14.90 7.98 4.56
N PHE A 89 14.52 7.24 3.52
CA PHE A 89 13.16 6.77 3.33
C PHE A 89 12.67 5.94 4.53
N TRP A 90 13.43 4.95 4.98
CA TRP A 90 13.05 4.11 6.13
C TRP A 90 12.93 4.92 7.42
N LYS A 91 13.87 5.83 7.70
CA LYS A 91 13.78 6.69 8.88
C LYS A 91 12.45 7.46 8.92
N HIS A 92 12.09 8.17 7.85
CA HIS A 92 10.84 8.93 7.82
C HIS A 92 9.59 8.06 8.03
N ARG A 93 9.59 6.83 7.50
CA ARG A 93 8.45 5.91 7.65
C ARG A 93 8.37 5.32 9.05
N LEU A 94 9.51 4.93 9.63
CA LEU A 94 9.59 4.41 10.99
C LEU A 94 9.11 5.45 12.01
N PHE A 95 9.61 6.69 11.94
CA PHE A 95 9.19 7.77 12.84
C PHE A 95 7.72 8.19 12.68
N ARG A 96 7.10 7.88 11.53
CA ARG A 96 5.67 8.14 11.33
C ARG A 96 4.78 7.02 11.90
N ILE A 97 5.19 5.76 11.73
CA ILE A 97 4.36 4.59 12.03
C ILE A 97 4.55 4.11 13.46
N TYR A 98 5.80 3.97 13.91
CA TYR A 98 6.12 3.32 15.18
C TYR A 98 5.59 4.08 16.41
N PRO A 99 5.68 5.42 16.51
CA PRO A 99 5.22 6.10 17.73
C PRO A 99 3.75 5.85 18.03
N LEU A 100 2.90 5.95 17.00
CA LEU A 100 1.47 5.70 17.14
C LEU A 100 1.19 4.22 17.39
N TYR A 101 1.82 3.33 16.63
CA TYR A 101 1.59 1.88 16.77
C TYR A 101 2.00 1.36 18.15
N VAL A 102 3.17 1.77 18.65
CA VAL A 102 3.64 1.36 19.99
C VAL A 102 2.74 1.91 21.08
N ALA A 103 2.24 3.15 20.96
CA ALA A 103 1.29 3.71 21.92
C ALA A 103 -0.03 2.90 21.96
N VAL A 104 -0.58 2.55 20.80
CA VAL A 104 -1.81 1.74 20.71
C VAL A 104 -1.55 0.31 21.22
N LEU A 105 -0.42 -0.30 20.86
CA LEU A 105 -0.05 -1.62 21.35
C LEU A 105 0.11 -1.64 22.87
N ALA A 106 0.75 -0.62 23.45
CA ALA A 106 0.89 -0.48 24.89
C ALA A 106 -0.46 -0.31 25.59
N TYR A 107 -1.36 0.47 25.00
CA TYR A 107 -2.73 0.62 25.48
C TYR A 107 -3.50 -0.71 25.46
N GLU A 108 -3.46 -1.47 24.36
CA GLU A 108 -4.11 -2.78 24.26
C GLU A 108 -3.55 -3.79 25.26
N ILE A 109 -2.23 -3.80 25.46
CA ILE A 109 -1.58 -4.66 26.47
C ILE A 109 -2.03 -4.25 27.88
N PHE A 110 -2.10 -2.94 28.17
CA PHE A 110 -2.59 -2.43 29.45
C PHE A 110 -4.05 -2.81 29.70
N ALA A 111 -4.92 -2.62 28.70
CA ALA A 111 -6.33 -2.99 28.76
C ALA A 111 -6.51 -4.50 29.00
N TYR A 112 -5.68 -5.33 28.36
CA TYR A 112 -5.63 -6.77 28.59
C TYR A 112 -5.33 -7.11 30.06
N PHE A 113 -4.29 -6.52 30.65
CA PHE A 113 -3.96 -6.75 32.06
C PHE A 113 -5.00 -6.20 33.04
N CYS A 114 -5.78 -5.20 32.63
CA CYS A 114 -6.91 -4.67 33.41
C CYS A 114 -8.20 -5.51 33.27
N GLY A 115 -8.18 -6.60 32.50
CA GLY A 115 -9.34 -7.49 32.33
C GLY A 115 -10.32 -7.05 31.23
N TYR A 116 -9.98 -6.04 30.43
CA TYR A 116 -10.79 -5.57 29.30
C TYR A 116 -10.35 -6.20 27.95
N GLY A 117 -9.46 -7.19 27.98
CA GLY A 117 -8.92 -7.84 26.79
C GLY A 117 -9.92 -8.76 26.08
N SER A 118 -9.85 -8.81 24.75
CA SER A 118 -10.66 -9.70 23.92
C SER A 118 -10.14 -11.14 23.96
N SER A 119 -11.02 -12.17 23.90
CA SER A 119 -10.67 -13.60 24.07
C SER A 119 -9.54 -14.16 23.19
N ALA A 120 -9.17 -13.47 22.10
CA ALA A 120 -8.01 -13.81 21.28
C ALA A 120 -6.66 -13.68 22.03
N THR A 121 -6.62 -12.86 23.08
CA THR A 121 -5.43 -12.53 23.88
C THR A 121 -5.06 -13.60 24.91
N SER A 122 -6.01 -14.46 25.31
CA SER A 122 -5.78 -15.55 26.29
C SER A 122 -4.87 -16.68 25.78
N SER A 123 -4.45 -16.62 24.51
CA SER A 123 -3.62 -17.64 23.85
C SER A 123 -2.12 -17.29 23.79
N VAL A 124 -1.69 -16.16 24.37
CA VAL A 124 -0.27 -15.76 24.35
C VAL A 124 0.55 -16.64 25.29
N LYS A 125 1.24 -17.63 24.72
CA LYS A 125 2.12 -18.55 25.46
C LYS A 125 3.54 -18.03 25.68
N ASN A 126 4.05 -17.19 24.77
CA ASN A 126 5.42 -16.68 24.80
C ASN A 126 5.43 -15.16 24.55
N TRP A 127 5.49 -14.40 25.63
CA TRP A 127 5.49 -12.93 25.62
C TRP A 127 6.68 -12.30 24.87
N PRO A 128 7.94 -12.75 25.06
CA PRO A 128 9.07 -12.23 24.29
C PRO A 128 8.90 -12.39 22.78
N PHE A 129 8.49 -13.58 22.33
CA PHE A 129 8.25 -13.84 20.91
C PHE A 129 7.08 -12.99 20.37
N PHE A 130 6.00 -12.91 21.15
CA PHE A 130 4.83 -12.10 20.84
C PHE A 130 5.21 -10.63 20.64
N LEU A 131 5.90 -10.02 21.61
CA LEU A 131 6.30 -8.61 21.56
C LEU A 131 7.24 -8.35 20.38
N THR A 132 8.21 -9.23 20.17
CA THR A 132 9.16 -9.11 19.05
C THR A 132 8.43 -9.16 17.70
N SER A 133 7.48 -10.08 17.54
CA SER A 133 6.70 -10.19 16.29
C SER A 133 5.86 -8.93 16.01
N HIS A 134 5.27 -8.33 17.05
CA HIS A 134 4.48 -7.11 16.95
C HIS A 134 5.34 -5.88 16.67
N LEU A 135 6.51 -5.77 17.31
CA LEU A 135 7.47 -4.69 17.07
C LEU A 135 8.09 -4.76 15.68
N LEU A 136 8.28 -5.97 15.13
CA LEU A 136 8.74 -6.17 13.75
C LEU A 136 7.62 -6.06 12.71
N LEU A 137 6.36 -5.88 13.14
CA LEU A 137 5.18 -5.89 12.28
C LEU A 137 5.02 -7.18 11.45
N VAL A 138 5.52 -8.31 11.95
CA VAL A 138 5.49 -9.63 11.27
C VAL A 138 4.41 -10.57 11.81
N GLN A 139 3.62 -10.15 12.80
CA GLN A 139 2.60 -10.96 13.46
C GLN A 139 1.60 -11.58 12.48
N GLU A 140 1.24 -10.84 11.43
CA GLU A 140 0.33 -11.27 10.35
C GLU A 140 0.87 -12.48 9.58
N TYR A 141 2.18 -12.56 9.36
CA TYR A 141 2.81 -13.63 8.58
C TYR A 141 3.07 -14.88 9.42
N ILE A 142 3.28 -14.70 10.72
CA ILE A 142 3.53 -15.77 11.69
C ILE A 142 2.21 -16.30 12.29
N ARG A 143 1.06 -15.75 11.87
CA ARG A 143 -0.28 -16.10 12.35
C ARG A 143 -0.44 -15.94 13.86
N GLN A 144 0.22 -14.92 14.41
CA GLN A 144 0.03 -14.52 15.81
C GLN A 144 -1.30 -13.75 15.95
N PRO A 145 -1.97 -13.83 17.12
CA PRO A 145 -3.18 -13.06 17.35
C PRO A 145 -2.86 -11.57 17.32
N HIS A 146 -3.74 -10.79 16.68
CA HIS A 146 -3.60 -9.34 16.59
C HIS A 146 -4.19 -8.69 17.84
N PHE A 147 -3.35 -8.05 18.67
CA PHE A 147 -3.84 -7.21 19.77
C PHE A 147 -4.45 -5.91 19.24
N VAL A 148 -3.80 -5.31 18.23
CA VAL A 148 -4.37 -4.18 17.50
C VAL A 148 -5.12 -4.76 16.30
N GLY A 149 -6.46 -4.77 16.37
CA GLY A 149 -7.32 -5.48 15.41
C GLY A 149 -7.05 -5.16 13.94
N GLN A 150 -6.70 -3.91 13.62
CA GLN A 150 -6.40 -3.47 12.24
C GLN A 150 -4.91 -3.48 11.88
N SER A 151 -4.04 -4.05 12.73
CA SER A 151 -2.59 -4.09 12.48
C SER A 151 -2.19 -4.89 11.25
N TRP A 152 -3.06 -5.77 10.75
CA TRP A 152 -2.80 -6.57 9.56
C TRP A 152 -2.59 -5.71 8.31
N THR A 153 -3.33 -4.61 8.13
CA THR A 153 -3.10 -3.68 7.00
C THR A 153 -1.76 -2.95 7.16
N LEU A 154 -1.41 -2.56 8.38
CA LEU A 154 -0.13 -1.91 8.66
C LEU A 154 1.06 -2.85 8.37
N SER A 155 0.97 -4.11 8.78
CA SER A 155 1.97 -5.15 8.48
C SER A 155 2.15 -5.34 6.97
N LEU A 156 1.06 -5.37 6.20
CA LEU A 156 1.11 -5.44 4.73
C LEU A 156 1.76 -4.20 4.12
N GLU A 157 1.46 -2.99 4.60
CA GLU A 157 2.08 -1.75 4.12
C GLU A 157 3.59 -1.74 4.40
N PHE A 158 3.99 -2.16 5.60
CA PHE A 158 5.39 -2.26 6.00
C PHE A 158 6.17 -3.30 5.17
N ALA A 159 5.58 -4.47 4.93
CA ALA A 159 6.16 -5.48 4.06
C ALA A 159 6.31 -4.98 2.62
N TRP A 160 5.35 -4.22 2.11
CA TRP A 160 5.44 -3.61 0.78
C TRP A 160 6.59 -2.58 0.69
N TYR A 161 6.86 -1.80 1.74
CA TYR A 161 8.07 -0.95 1.78
C TYR A 161 9.36 -1.77 1.67
N GLY A 162 9.42 -2.91 2.35
CA GLY A 162 10.50 -3.90 2.25
C GLY A 162 10.67 -4.44 0.85
N LEU A 163 9.59 -4.97 0.28
CA LEU A 163 9.57 -5.57 -1.05
C LEU A 163 9.97 -4.56 -2.14
N LEU A 164 9.45 -3.33 -2.08
CA LEU A 164 9.82 -2.30 -3.05
C LEU A 164 11.29 -1.89 -2.90
N SER A 165 11.77 -1.69 -1.66
CA SER A 165 13.19 -1.39 -1.41
C SER A 165 14.09 -2.49 -2.00
N LEU A 166 13.74 -3.75 -1.78
CA LEU A 166 14.47 -4.89 -2.33
C LEU A 166 14.36 -4.96 -3.86
N ALA A 167 13.18 -4.72 -4.43
CA ALA A 167 12.95 -4.74 -5.87
C ALA A 167 13.77 -3.65 -6.60
N LEU A 168 14.05 -2.54 -5.94
CA LEU A 168 14.91 -1.46 -6.46
C LEU A 168 16.40 -1.83 -6.37
N LEU A 169 16.83 -2.45 -5.27
CA LEU A 169 18.20 -2.95 -5.12
C LEU A 169 18.53 -4.07 -6.12
N THR A 170 17.58 -4.98 -6.35
CA THR A 170 17.72 -6.14 -7.24
C THR A 170 17.35 -5.84 -8.70
N LYS A 171 16.97 -4.60 -9.02
CA LYS A 171 16.49 -4.17 -10.36
C LYS A 171 15.29 -4.98 -10.89
N LEU A 172 14.59 -5.72 -10.02
CA LEU A 172 13.34 -6.42 -10.35
C LEU A 172 12.22 -5.44 -10.71
N ASN A 173 12.34 -4.19 -10.28
CA ASN A 173 11.49 -3.07 -10.67
C ASN A 173 11.30 -2.93 -12.20
N LYS A 174 12.31 -3.30 -13.02
CA LYS A 174 12.25 -3.28 -14.48
C LYS A 174 11.27 -4.30 -15.08
N LYS A 175 10.94 -5.34 -14.33
CA LYS A 175 9.99 -6.40 -14.73
C LYS A 175 8.58 -6.16 -14.20
N SER A 176 8.26 -4.95 -13.74
CA SER A 176 6.95 -4.59 -13.15
C SER A 176 5.75 -4.98 -14.01
N ILE A 177 5.81 -4.86 -15.35
CA ILE A 177 4.74 -5.34 -16.24
C ILE A 177 4.53 -6.85 -16.08
N LEU A 178 5.61 -7.64 -16.17
CA LEU A 178 5.55 -9.09 -16.03
C LEU A 178 5.04 -9.50 -14.65
N ILE A 179 5.52 -8.85 -13.58
CA ILE A 179 5.08 -9.13 -12.21
C ILE A 179 3.59 -8.80 -12.05
N THR A 180 3.12 -7.69 -12.62
CA THR A 180 1.69 -7.33 -12.60
C THR A 180 0.85 -8.35 -13.36
N ALA A 181 1.30 -8.75 -14.56
CA ALA A 181 0.61 -9.74 -15.38
C ALA A 181 0.53 -11.11 -14.68
N VAL A 182 1.64 -11.58 -14.10
CA VAL A 182 1.67 -12.83 -13.32
C VAL A 182 0.78 -12.74 -12.09
N ALA A 183 0.74 -11.59 -11.40
CA ALA A 183 -0.14 -11.38 -10.25
C ALA A 183 -1.62 -11.44 -10.65
N ILE A 184 -2.01 -10.78 -11.75
CA ILE A 184 -3.38 -10.81 -12.27
C ILE A 184 -3.75 -12.24 -12.69
N ILE A 185 -2.91 -12.91 -13.47
CA ILE A 185 -3.14 -14.29 -13.92
C ILE A 185 -3.26 -15.22 -12.71
N GLY A 186 -2.35 -15.12 -11.74
CA GLY A 186 -2.39 -15.90 -10.51
C GLY A 186 -3.67 -15.67 -9.70
N LEU A 187 -4.14 -14.43 -9.58
CA LEU A 187 -5.41 -14.11 -8.93
C LEU A 187 -6.61 -14.70 -9.67
N LEU A 188 -6.64 -14.62 -10.99
CA LEU A 188 -7.69 -15.22 -11.82
C LEU A 188 -7.69 -16.75 -11.66
N SER A 189 -6.52 -17.38 -11.73
CA SER A 189 -6.37 -18.83 -11.54
C SER A 189 -6.83 -19.28 -10.14
N LEU A 190 -6.42 -18.56 -9.09
CA LEU A 190 -6.87 -18.84 -7.71
C LEU A 190 -8.38 -18.65 -7.54
N SER A 191 -8.97 -17.64 -8.21
CA SER A 191 -10.40 -17.40 -8.16
C SER A 191 -11.17 -18.52 -8.84
N THR A 192 -10.75 -18.95 -10.03
CA THR A 192 -11.34 -20.09 -10.73
C THR A 192 -11.21 -21.37 -9.91
N LEU A 193 -10.04 -21.62 -9.31
CA LEU A 193 -9.82 -22.80 -8.44
C LEU A 193 -10.70 -22.77 -7.18
N SER A 194 -10.87 -21.59 -6.58
CA SER A 194 -11.74 -21.42 -5.41
C SER A 194 -13.21 -21.74 -5.75
N LEU A 195 -13.66 -21.33 -6.94
CA LEU A 195 -15.01 -21.61 -7.43
C LEU A 195 -15.19 -23.10 -7.76
N THR A 196 -14.22 -23.75 -8.42
CA THR A 196 -14.34 -25.17 -8.80
C THR A 196 -14.23 -26.12 -7.63
N MET A 197 -13.42 -25.80 -6.63
CA MET A 197 -13.22 -26.67 -5.46
C MET A 197 -14.19 -26.37 -4.32
N HIS A 198 -15.04 -25.34 -4.44
CA HIS A 198 -15.88 -24.79 -3.35
C HIS A 198 -15.11 -24.49 -2.05
N VAL A 199 -13.78 -24.35 -2.12
CA VAL A 199 -12.91 -23.99 -1.00
C VAL A 199 -12.72 -22.49 -1.00
N ARG A 200 -13.00 -21.83 0.13
CA ARG A 200 -12.73 -20.40 0.30
C ARG A 200 -11.24 -20.16 0.48
N ILE A 201 -10.56 -19.83 -0.62
CA ILE A 201 -9.15 -19.41 -0.60
C ILE A 201 -9.10 -17.95 -0.13
N PRO A 202 -8.16 -17.54 0.74
CA PRO A 202 -8.02 -16.15 1.19
C PRO A 202 -7.45 -15.24 0.09
N ILE A 203 -8.21 -15.03 -0.98
CA ILE A 203 -7.84 -14.25 -2.18
C ILE A 203 -7.57 -12.78 -1.83
N GLY A 204 -8.22 -12.24 -0.78
CA GLY A 204 -8.14 -10.82 -0.42
C GLY A 204 -6.72 -10.31 -0.19
N ARG A 205 -5.88 -11.05 0.55
CA ARG A 205 -4.49 -10.62 0.85
C ARG A 205 -3.61 -10.60 -0.40
N PHE A 206 -3.80 -11.56 -1.30
CA PHE A 206 -3.11 -11.58 -2.60
C PHE A 206 -3.59 -10.43 -3.50
N GLY A 207 -4.89 -10.13 -3.49
CA GLY A 207 -5.48 -9.00 -4.20
C GLY A 207 -4.89 -7.65 -3.77
N ILE A 208 -4.71 -7.46 -2.47
CA ILE A 208 -4.07 -6.25 -1.92
C ILE A 208 -2.64 -6.11 -2.44
N MET A 209 -1.84 -7.17 -2.40
CA MET A 209 -0.45 -7.08 -2.85
C MET A 209 -0.34 -6.89 -4.37
N ALA A 210 -1.26 -7.47 -5.14
CA ALA A 210 -1.37 -7.19 -6.58
C ALA A 210 -1.77 -5.74 -6.86
N SER A 211 -2.64 -5.13 -6.05
CA SER A 211 -3.01 -3.72 -6.19
C SER A 211 -1.80 -2.79 -5.98
N CYS A 212 -0.91 -3.10 -5.03
CA CYS A 212 0.34 -2.38 -4.85
C CYS A 212 1.24 -2.44 -6.09
N VAL A 213 1.38 -3.63 -6.68
CA VAL A 213 2.16 -3.85 -7.89
C VAL A 213 1.54 -3.10 -9.08
N ALA A 214 0.22 -3.09 -9.21
CA ALA A 214 -0.48 -2.29 -10.21
C ALA A 214 -0.25 -0.78 -10.02
N GLY A 215 -0.23 -0.30 -8.78
CA GLY A 215 0.10 1.09 -8.45
C GLY A 215 1.53 1.47 -8.88
N LEU A 216 2.49 0.57 -8.67
CA LEU A 216 3.86 0.72 -9.16
C LEU A 216 3.93 0.74 -10.70
N LEU A 217 3.10 -0.07 -11.37
CA LEU A 217 3.00 -0.04 -12.83
C LEU A 217 2.44 1.30 -13.32
N PHE A 218 1.35 1.80 -12.73
CA PHE A 218 0.79 3.11 -13.07
C PHE A 218 1.80 4.24 -12.88
N TYR A 219 2.61 4.19 -11.81
CA TYR A 219 3.69 5.13 -11.58
C TYR A 219 4.68 5.17 -12.75
N ARG A 220 5.09 4.00 -13.23
CA ARG A 220 6.04 3.88 -14.34
C ARG A 220 5.46 4.29 -15.69
N LEU A 221 4.18 3.98 -15.94
CA LEU A 221 3.47 4.44 -17.13
C LEU A 221 3.36 5.96 -17.13
N HIS A 222 3.04 6.56 -15.98
CA HIS A 222 2.95 8.01 -15.84
C HIS A 222 4.31 8.70 -16.08
N ASN A 223 5.40 8.13 -15.56
CA ASN A 223 6.76 8.65 -15.77
C ASN A 223 7.37 8.29 -17.15
N LYS A 224 6.60 7.66 -18.06
CA LYS A 224 7.04 7.21 -19.38
C LYS A 224 8.24 6.26 -19.40
N GLU A 225 8.60 5.64 -18.28
CA GLU A 225 9.72 4.67 -18.21
C GLU A 225 9.48 3.40 -19.04
N LEU A 226 8.21 3.10 -19.31
CA LEU A 226 7.75 1.89 -20.00
C LEU A 226 7.20 2.15 -21.40
N GLN A 227 7.29 3.38 -21.92
CA GLN A 227 6.87 3.60 -23.31
C GLN A 227 7.77 2.76 -24.22
N PRO A 228 7.21 1.87 -25.07
CA PRO A 228 8.00 1.25 -26.11
C PRO A 228 8.68 2.37 -26.90
N ARG A 229 9.97 2.21 -27.20
CA ARG A 229 10.71 3.07 -28.13
C ARG A 229 10.05 2.99 -29.52
N VAL A 230 8.88 3.59 -29.71
CA VAL A 230 8.26 3.73 -31.04
C VAL A 230 8.80 4.98 -31.74
N SER A 231 9.67 5.77 -31.09
CA SER A 231 10.32 6.95 -31.69
C SER A 231 11.77 6.72 -32.12
N GLY A 232 12.25 5.47 -32.07
CA GLY A 232 13.64 5.12 -32.42
C GLY A 232 13.92 4.85 -33.89
N ALA A 233 12.94 4.98 -34.79
CA ALA A 233 13.10 4.67 -36.22
C ALA A 233 13.30 5.90 -37.12
N TYR A 234 13.17 7.13 -36.62
CA TYR A 234 13.35 8.34 -37.45
C TYR A 234 14.52 9.25 -37.04
N LEU A 235 15.16 9.04 -35.88
CA LEU A 235 16.24 9.91 -35.40
C LEU A 235 17.66 9.39 -35.61
N TYR A 236 17.84 8.14 -36.08
CA TYR A 236 19.16 7.63 -36.44
C TYR A 236 19.59 7.95 -37.88
N CYS A 237 18.75 8.59 -38.69
CA CYS A 237 19.07 8.89 -40.09
C CYS A 237 19.67 10.29 -40.34
N CYS A 238 19.64 11.21 -39.36
CA CYS A 238 20.14 12.59 -39.55
C CYS A 238 21.51 12.89 -38.94
N CYS A 239 22.13 11.98 -38.18
CA CYS A 239 23.40 12.27 -37.49
C CYS A 239 24.67 11.67 -38.14
N CYS A 240 24.55 11.06 -39.33
CA CYS A 240 25.69 10.49 -40.08
C CYS A 240 25.95 11.18 -41.44
N ARG A 241 25.47 12.42 -41.66
CA ARG A 241 25.76 13.14 -42.90
C ARG A 241 25.88 14.66 -42.70
N SER A 242 26.98 15.07 -42.09
CA SER A 242 27.62 16.37 -42.32
C SER A 242 29.03 16.34 -41.73
#